data_AF-L7L8E1-F1
#
_entry.id   AF-L7L8E1-F1
#
_cell.length_a   1.000
_cell.length_b   1.000
_cell.length_c   1.000
_cell.angle_alpha   90.00
_cell.angle_beta   90.00
_cell.angle_gamma   90.00
#
_symmetry.space_group_name_H-M   'P 1'
#
loop_
_entity.id
_entity.type
_entity.pdbx_description
1 polymer ?
#
loop_
_entity_poly.entity_id
_entity_poly.type
_entity_poly.pdbx_seq_one_letter_code
_entity_poly.pdbx_strand_id
1 'polypeptide(L)'
;MRRRHLATAATAAAALLLTGCGESADTPPHAADRPATSAPIPVPPAPAVPHDLAACAATPPTGPIVRTGYGLDYPKGSIHIAVTPFDGTPPLCVEFTKSGPADPQVPPDTLLFTFAGPHGEGAQIEFDSVALTGGLLPALGNGFIPRVGPLDHPLDARVGAAIGGTYYAAAGCSLLLTQVTATGAGGRFECPAAAPAPNQFAPSDDVDYELDDTVPRPAGAALSGWFELRR
;
A
#
# COMPACT_ATOMS: atom_id res chain seq x y z
N MET A 1 46.70 15.83 -45.11
CA MET A 1 46.73 14.96 -46.31
C MET A 1 45.32 14.42 -46.54
N ARG A 2 44.76 14.72 -47.73
CA ARG A 2 43.84 13.94 -48.63
C ARG A 2 42.78 13.01 -48.01
N ARG A 3 41.55 12.86 -48.53
CA ARG A 3 40.78 13.43 -49.66
C ARG A 3 39.31 12.98 -49.48
N ARG A 4 38.41 13.70 -50.13
CA ARG A 4 36.94 13.61 -50.12
C ARG A 4 36.36 12.57 -51.12
N HIS A 5 35.02 12.39 -51.03
CA HIS A 5 34.06 12.03 -52.09
C HIS A 5 33.90 10.51 -52.40
N LEU A 6 32.75 9.93 -52.77
CA LEU A 6 31.54 10.40 -53.46
C LEU A 6 30.36 9.41 -53.25
N ALA A 7 29.14 9.91 -53.37
CA ALA A 7 27.87 9.17 -53.45
C ALA A 7 27.63 8.54 -54.84
N THR A 8 26.72 7.56 -54.94
CA THR A 8 25.63 7.52 -55.95
C THR A 8 24.66 6.35 -55.74
N ALA A 9 23.39 6.63 -56.02
CA ALA A 9 22.21 5.79 -55.93
C ALA A 9 21.97 4.92 -57.18
N ALA A 10 21.07 3.94 -57.09
CA ALA A 10 20.29 3.48 -58.25
C ALA A 10 18.93 2.93 -57.82
N THR A 11 17.89 3.53 -58.37
CA THR A 11 16.47 3.20 -58.34
C THR A 11 16.13 2.08 -59.34
N ALA A 12 15.12 1.26 -59.05
CA ALA A 12 14.35 0.55 -60.07
C ALA A 12 12.89 0.39 -59.62
N ALA A 13 12.00 1.00 -60.41
CA ALA A 13 10.55 0.87 -60.33
C ALA A 13 10.08 -0.30 -61.21
N ALA A 14 9.03 -1.00 -60.80
CA ALA A 14 8.15 -1.73 -61.72
C ALA A 14 6.77 -1.89 -61.07
N ALA A 15 5.74 -1.73 -61.89
CA ALA A 15 4.34 -1.59 -61.53
C ALA A 15 3.50 -2.77 -62.04
N LEU A 16 2.28 -2.87 -61.49
CA LEU A 16 1.02 -3.33 -62.09
C LEU A 16 0.65 -4.84 -62.15
N LEU A 17 -0.69 -5.02 -62.11
CA LEU A 17 -1.58 -6.16 -62.42
C LEU A 17 -2.06 -6.98 -61.20
N LEU A 18 -3.27 -6.75 -60.66
CA LEU A 18 -4.65 -7.11 -61.10
C LEU A 18 -5.09 -8.56 -60.82
N THR A 19 -6.10 -8.67 -59.93
CA THR A 19 -7.25 -9.61 -59.87
C THR A 19 -7.02 -11.12 -59.76
N GLY A 20 -7.62 -11.70 -58.70
CA GLY A 20 -7.98 -13.12 -58.63
C GLY A 20 -8.70 -13.47 -57.32
N CYS A 21 -10.04 -13.53 -57.34
CA CYS A 21 -10.81 -14.27 -56.34
C CYS A 21 -10.61 -15.76 -56.61
N GLY A 22 -10.09 -16.49 -55.62
CA GLY A 22 -9.95 -17.94 -55.65
C GLY A 22 -10.14 -18.47 -54.24
N GLU A 23 -11.31 -19.04 -54.02
CA GLU A 23 -11.77 -19.67 -52.79
C GLU A 23 -10.84 -20.82 -52.38
N SER A 24 -10.33 -20.77 -51.15
CA SER A 24 -9.89 -21.94 -50.42
C SER A 24 -10.15 -21.65 -48.94
N ALA A 25 -11.19 -22.30 -48.45
CA ALA A 25 -11.56 -22.34 -47.05
C ALA A 25 -10.40 -22.94 -46.26
N ASP A 26 -9.76 -22.12 -45.43
CA ASP A 26 -9.03 -22.61 -44.26
C ASP A 26 -9.60 -21.88 -43.05
N THR A 27 -10.53 -22.59 -42.43
CA THR A 27 -11.11 -22.30 -41.12
C THR A 27 -9.97 -22.04 -40.12
N PRO A 28 -9.91 -20.87 -39.45
CA PRO A 28 -9.01 -20.69 -38.33
C PRO A 28 -9.38 -21.71 -37.25
N PRO A 29 -8.43 -22.49 -36.69
CA PRO A 29 -8.76 -23.44 -35.64
C PRO A 29 -9.35 -22.67 -34.47
N HIS A 30 -10.53 -23.13 -34.06
CA HIS A 30 -11.24 -22.73 -32.85
C HIS A 30 -10.27 -22.33 -31.75
N ALA A 31 -10.36 -21.06 -31.36
CA ALA A 31 -9.94 -20.63 -30.03
C ALA A 31 -10.68 -21.52 -29.04
N ALA A 32 -9.97 -22.54 -28.53
CA ALA A 32 -10.47 -23.37 -27.47
C ALA A 32 -10.82 -22.45 -26.29
N ASP A 33 -12.07 -22.54 -25.86
CA ASP A 33 -12.63 -21.95 -24.65
C ASP A 33 -11.64 -22.11 -23.51
N ARG A 34 -10.86 -21.05 -23.24
CA ARG A 34 -10.15 -20.92 -21.99
C ARG A 34 -11.23 -20.53 -20.99
N PRO A 35 -11.48 -21.32 -19.93
CA PRO A 35 -12.42 -20.91 -18.90
C PRO A 35 -11.99 -19.54 -18.41
N ALA A 36 -12.87 -18.54 -18.51
CA ALA A 36 -12.67 -17.29 -17.81
C ALA A 36 -12.59 -17.67 -16.33
N THR A 37 -11.38 -17.64 -15.76
CA THR A 37 -11.21 -17.71 -14.31
C THR A 37 -11.96 -16.50 -13.77
N SER A 38 -13.18 -16.72 -13.30
CA SER A 38 -13.96 -15.72 -12.59
C SER A 38 -13.11 -15.27 -11.40
N ALA A 39 -12.58 -14.04 -11.48
CA ALA A 39 -11.94 -13.41 -10.35
C ALA A 39 -12.89 -13.51 -9.16
N PRO A 40 -12.42 -13.85 -7.96
CA PRO A 40 -13.25 -13.84 -6.76
C PRO A 40 -13.96 -12.49 -6.67
N ILE A 41 -15.27 -12.51 -6.43
CA ILE A 41 -16.03 -11.29 -6.17
C ILE A 41 -15.39 -10.62 -4.93
N PRO A 42 -14.96 -9.35 -5.01
CA PRO A 42 -14.44 -8.64 -3.85
C PRO A 42 -15.48 -8.65 -2.72
N VAL A 43 -15.11 -9.19 -1.56
CA VAL A 43 -15.97 -9.14 -0.38
C VAL A 43 -15.92 -7.70 0.14
N PRO A 44 -17.07 -7.03 0.34
CA PRO A 44 -17.10 -5.70 0.91
C PRO A 44 -16.44 -5.68 2.30
N PRO A 45 -15.69 -4.63 2.66
CA PRO A 45 -15.12 -4.51 3.99
C PRO A 45 -16.19 -4.46 5.08
N ALA A 46 -15.85 -4.90 6.29
CA ALA A 46 -16.76 -4.82 7.43
C ALA A 46 -16.96 -3.36 7.88
N PRO A 47 -18.12 -3.01 8.47
CA PRO A 47 -18.35 -1.67 9.00
C PRO A 47 -17.32 -1.26 10.05
N ALA A 48 -16.97 0.03 10.05
CA ALA A 48 -16.15 0.62 11.10
C ALA A 48 -16.86 0.55 12.46
N VAL A 49 -16.13 0.23 13.53
CA VAL A 49 -16.70 0.10 14.87
C VAL A 49 -16.18 1.22 15.77
N PRO A 50 -17.06 2.10 16.30
CA PRO A 50 -16.65 3.13 17.26
C PRO A 50 -16.29 2.53 18.63
N HIS A 51 -15.29 3.09 19.29
CA HIS A 51 -14.86 2.70 20.64
C HIS A 51 -14.60 3.91 21.54
N ASP A 52 -14.49 3.65 22.84
CA ASP A 52 -13.93 4.62 23.79
C ASP A 52 -12.46 4.88 23.47
N LEU A 53 -11.99 6.12 23.71
CA LEU A 53 -10.60 6.53 23.44
C LEU A 53 -9.55 5.63 24.10
N ALA A 54 -9.86 5.07 25.28
CA ALA A 54 -8.98 4.16 25.99
C ALA A 54 -8.67 2.89 25.19
N ALA A 55 -9.57 2.45 24.31
CA ALA A 55 -9.34 1.29 23.44
C ALA A 55 -8.19 1.55 22.46
N CYS A 56 -8.09 2.75 21.88
CA CYS A 56 -6.99 3.13 20.99
C CYS A 56 -5.66 3.33 21.72
N ALA A 57 -5.68 3.54 23.04
CA ALA A 57 -4.48 3.63 23.87
C ALA A 57 -4.01 2.27 24.43
N ALA A 58 -4.73 1.19 24.15
CA ALA A 58 -4.37 -0.14 24.63
C ALA A 58 -3.03 -0.60 24.04
N THR A 59 -2.39 -1.55 24.73
CA THR A 59 -1.15 -2.16 24.24
C THR A 59 -1.51 -3.43 23.45
N PRO A 60 -1.06 -3.55 22.18
CA PRO A 60 -1.30 -4.75 21.40
C PRO A 60 -0.54 -5.96 21.99
N PRO A 61 -0.92 -7.19 21.63
CA PRO A 61 -0.14 -8.38 21.98
C PRO A 61 1.34 -8.23 21.59
N THR A 62 2.20 -8.79 22.45
CA THR A 62 3.65 -8.82 22.24
C THR A 62 4.11 -10.22 21.87
N GLY A 63 5.16 -10.30 21.05
CA GLY A 63 5.68 -11.55 20.55
C GLY A 63 7.05 -11.39 19.91
N PRO A 64 7.60 -12.46 19.31
CA PRO A 64 8.87 -12.37 18.61
C PRO A 64 8.77 -11.41 17.42
N ILE A 65 9.87 -10.71 17.13
CA ILE A 65 10.04 -9.85 15.96
C ILE A 65 11.09 -10.49 15.04
N VAL A 66 10.62 -11.10 13.96
CA VAL A 66 11.43 -11.74 12.92
C VAL A 66 11.78 -10.69 11.88
N ARG A 67 13.08 -10.48 11.68
CA ARG A 67 13.65 -9.40 10.86
C ARG A 67 13.86 -9.79 9.39
N THR A 68 12.90 -10.46 8.78
CA THR A 68 13.02 -10.91 7.38
C THR A 68 12.35 -9.97 6.39
N GLY A 69 11.23 -9.34 6.74
CA GLY A 69 10.43 -8.51 5.82
C GLY A 69 9.68 -9.29 4.72
N TYR A 70 10.13 -10.51 4.40
CA TYR A 70 9.52 -11.40 3.39
C TYR A 70 8.81 -12.61 4.01
N GLY A 71 7.92 -13.23 3.23
CA GLY A 71 7.18 -14.44 3.61
C GLY A 71 6.10 -14.18 4.66
N LEU A 72 5.55 -12.97 4.65
CA LEU A 72 4.51 -12.50 5.55
C LEU A 72 3.14 -12.76 4.93
N ASP A 73 2.17 -13.20 5.74
CA ASP A 73 0.84 -13.56 5.26
C ASP A 73 -0.22 -13.26 6.33
N TYR A 74 -0.90 -12.13 6.14
CA TYR A 74 -1.84 -11.52 7.11
C TYR A 74 -3.21 -11.23 6.48
N PRO A 75 -4.02 -12.27 6.19
CA PRO A 75 -5.36 -12.11 5.66
C PRO A 75 -6.35 -11.46 6.63
N LYS A 76 -6.06 -11.42 7.94
CA LYS A 76 -6.97 -10.93 8.98
C LYS A 76 -6.27 -10.00 9.95
N GLY A 77 -7.06 -9.27 10.71
CA GLY A 77 -6.59 -8.36 11.75
C GLY A 77 -7.49 -7.16 11.92
N SER A 78 -7.08 -6.25 12.78
CA SER A 78 -7.73 -4.96 12.99
C SER A 78 -6.72 -3.88 13.36
N ILE A 79 -7.16 -2.64 13.21
CA ILE A 79 -6.48 -1.44 13.70
C ILE A 79 -7.48 -0.65 14.54
N HIS A 80 -7.04 -0.20 15.70
CA HIS A 80 -7.74 0.79 16.50
C HIS A 80 -7.00 2.11 16.33
N ILE A 81 -7.65 3.10 15.73
CA ILE A 81 -7.06 4.39 15.43
C ILE A 81 -7.85 5.52 16.08
N ALA A 82 -7.14 6.36 16.82
CA ALA A 82 -7.62 7.59 17.38
C ALA A 82 -7.26 8.76 16.46
N VAL A 83 -8.23 9.63 16.21
CA VAL A 83 -8.04 10.92 15.55
C VAL A 83 -8.35 12.00 16.56
N THR A 84 -7.39 12.89 16.80
CA THR A 84 -7.53 14.05 17.68
C THR A 84 -7.40 15.33 16.86
N PRO A 85 -8.52 15.90 16.36
CA PRO A 85 -8.50 17.13 15.58
C PRO A 85 -7.96 18.33 16.37
N PHE A 86 -7.27 19.25 15.69
CA PHE A 86 -6.74 20.48 16.29
C PHE A 86 -7.72 21.65 16.31
N ASP A 87 -8.92 21.47 15.75
CA ASP A 87 -9.99 22.47 15.77
C ASP A 87 -10.86 22.43 17.04
N GLY A 88 -10.52 21.55 17.99
CA GLY A 88 -11.26 21.37 19.24
C GLY A 88 -12.44 20.40 19.14
N THR A 89 -12.65 19.77 17.97
CA THR A 89 -13.59 18.65 17.83
C THR A 89 -13.19 17.50 18.77
N PRO A 90 -14.14 16.82 19.43
CA PRO A 90 -13.82 15.69 20.29
C PRO A 90 -13.05 14.60 19.54
N PRO A 91 -12.01 14.01 20.16
CA PRO A 91 -11.30 12.90 19.55
C PRO A 91 -12.20 11.68 19.40
N LEU A 92 -11.93 10.88 18.38
CA LEU A 92 -12.68 9.67 18.04
C LEU A 92 -11.72 8.48 18.05
N CYS A 93 -12.20 7.31 18.47
CA CYS A 93 -11.48 6.03 18.35
C CYS A 93 -12.34 5.06 17.54
N VAL A 94 -11.75 4.49 16.49
CA VAL A 94 -12.47 3.63 15.54
C VAL A 94 -11.64 2.39 15.25
N GLU A 95 -12.30 1.23 15.19
CA GLU A 95 -11.73 -0.02 14.73
C GLU A 95 -12.09 -0.27 13.26
N PHE A 96 -11.09 -0.66 12.47
CA PHE A 96 -11.26 -1.17 11.12
C PHE A 96 -10.67 -2.57 11.00
N THR A 97 -11.34 -3.44 10.24
CA THR A 97 -10.81 -4.77 9.93
C THR A 97 -9.81 -4.72 8.79
N LYS A 98 -8.84 -5.64 8.82
CA LYS A 98 -7.84 -5.84 7.77
C LYS A 98 -8.53 -5.96 6.40
N SER A 99 -8.04 -5.17 5.45
CA SER A 99 -8.44 -5.19 4.05
C SER A 99 -7.20 -5.28 3.15
N GLY A 100 -7.40 -5.51 1.85
CA GLY A 100 -6.32 -5.63 0.88
C GLY A 100 -5.52 -6.94 0.98
N PRO A 101 -4.38 -7.04 0.28
CA PRO A 101 -3.59 -8.27 0.17
C PRO A 101 -3.13 -8.82 1.51
N ALA A 102 -3.07 -10.16 1.62
CA ALA A 102 -2.53 -10.81 2.81
C ALA A 102 -1.01 -10.62 2.90
N ASP A 103 -0.32 -10.65 1.76
CA ASP A 103 1.08 -10.24 1.66
C ASP A 103 1.18 -8.71 1.69
N PRO A 104 1.77 -8.12 2.74
CA PRO A 104 1.87 -6.67 2.88
C PRO A 104 2.95 -6.02 2.01
N GLN A 105 3.76 -6.78 1.26
CA GLN A 105 4.87 -6.23 0.48
C GLN A 105 4.38 -5.53 -0.79
N VAL A 106 4.11 -4.23 -0.70
CA VAL A 106 3.57 -3.43 -1.81
C VAL A 106 4.05 -1.97 -1.69
N PRO A 107 5.02 -1.50 -2.52
CA PRO A 107 5.94 -2.23 -3.41
C PRO A 107 6.98 -3.09 -2.64
N PRO A 108 7.90 -3.84 -3.30
CA PRO A 108 8.71 -4.87 -2.61
C PRO A 108 9.66 -4.35 -1.51
N ASP A 109 9.86 -3.03 -1.44
CA ASP A 109 10.70 -2.34 -0.47
C ASP A 109 9.93 -1.78 0.73
N THR A 110 8.59 -1.76 0.71
CA THR A 110 7.75 -1.29 1.82
C THR A 110 6.80 -2.39 2.31
N LEU A 111 6.31 -2.21 3.53
CA LEU A 111 5.23 -2.98 4.11
C LEU A 111 4.03 -2.07 4.28
N LEU A 112 2.92 -2.42 3.63
CA LEU A 112 1.66 -1.69 3.69
C LEU A 112 0.59 -2.55 4.36
N PHE A 113 0.08 -2.05 5.48
CA PHE A 113 -1.06 -2.63 6.18
C PHE A 113 -2.28 -1.75 5.94
N THR A 114 -3.33 -2.30 5.34
CA THR A 114 -4.54 -1.58 4.97
C THR A 114 -5.74 -2.11 5.74
N PHE A 115 -6.60 -1.21 6.22
CA PHE A 115 -7.83 -1.53 6.93
C PHE A 115 -8.92 -0.62 6.39
N ALA A 116 -10.10 -1.16 6.07
CA ALA A 116 -11.12 -0.38 5.39
C ALA A 116 -12.51 -0.69 5.93
N GLY A 117 -13.39 0.31 5.88
CA GLY A 117 -14.82 0.16 6.00
C GLY A 117 -15.53 0.29 4.64
N PRO A 118 -16.84 0.05 4.59
CA PRO A 118 -17.61 -0.01 3.35
C PRO A 118 -17.84 1.34 2.66
N HIS A 119 -17.69 2.48 3.34
CA HIS A 119 -18.05 3.80 2.80
C HIS A 119 -16.85 4.74 2.58
N GLY A 120 -15.67 4.17 2.33
CA GLY A 120 -14.45 4.93 2.08
C GLY A 120 -13.80 5.49 3.35
N GLU A 121 -14.20 4.98 4.51
CA GLU A 121 -13.43 5.05 5.74
C GLU A 121 -12.36 3.95 5.80
N GLY A 122 -11.31 4.19 6.57
CA GLY A 122 -10.23 3.23 6.70
C GLY A 122 -8.98 3.81 7.32
N ALA A 123 -7.96 2.98 7.46
CA ALA A 123 -6.65 3.39 7.89
C ALA A 123 -5.56 2.56 7.21
N GLN A 124 -4.38 3.14 7.08
CA GLN A 124 -3.22 2.46 6.53
C GLN A 124 -1.96 2.82 7.31
N ILE A 125 -1.06 1.85 7.41
CA ILE A 125 0.29 2.01 7.97
C ILE A 125 1.28 1.51 6.94
N GLU A 126 2.24 2.35 6.58
CA GLU A 126 3.30 2.03 5.64
C GLU A 126 4.66 2.31 6.29
N PHE A 127 5.62 1.41 6.12
CA PHE A 127 7.01 1.61 6.56
C PHE A 127 7.97 0.78 5.73
N ASP A 128 9.25 1.16 5.74
CA ASP A 128 10.26 0.50 4.92
C ASP A 128 10.59 -0.90 5.42
N SER A 129 10.61 -1.87 4.50
CA SER A 129 11.08 -3.23 4.77
C SER A 129 12.55 -3.24 5.24
N VAL A 130 13.36 -2.29 4.77
CA VAL A 130 14.75 -2.14 5.21
C VAL A 130 14.87 -1.66 6.66
N ALA A 131 13.89 -0.91 7.16
CA ALA A 131 13.86 -0.47 8.55
C ALA A 131 13.56 -1.67 9.48
N LEU A 132 12.59 -2.51 9.09
CA LEU A 132 12.32 -3.77 9.80
C LEU A 132 13.50 -4.73 9.78
N THR A 133 14.12 -4.96 8.62
CA THR A 133 15.23 -5.90 8.48
C THR A 133 16.55 -5.36 9.03
N GLY A 134 16.69 -4.04 9.07
CA GLY A 134 17.88 -3.30 9.53
C GLY A 134 19.00 -3.29 8.51
N GLY A 135 18.64 -3.49 7.23
CA GLY A 135 19.56 -3.56 6.12
C GLY A 135 20.36 -4.87 6.06
N LEU A 136 21.03 -5.07 4.93
CA LEU A 136 22.00 -6.14 4.78
C LEU A 136 23.36 -5.65 5.28
N LEU A 137 23.89 -6.30 6.32
CA LEU A 137 25.30 -6.11 6.67
C LEU A 137 26.15 -6.83 5.61
N PRO A 138 27.17 -6.17 5.04
CA PRO A 138 28.02 -6.80 4.04
C PRO A 138 28.66 -8.06 4.63
N ALA A 139 28.76 -9.11 3.82
CA ALA A 139 29.46 -10.31 4.22
C ALA A 139 30.88 -9.93 4.65
N LEU A 140 31.27 -10.34 5.85
CA LEU A 140 32.67 -10.25 6.23
C LEU A 140 33.47 -11.15 5.28
N GLY A 141 34.76 -10.84 5.05
CA GLY A 141 35.63 -11.54 4.09
C GLY A 141 35.80 -13.06 4.31
N ASN A 142 35.13 -13.62 5.32
CA ASN A 142 35.01 -15.05 5.63
C ASN A 142 33.63 -15.65 5.24
N GLY A 143 32.78 -14.92 4.52
CA GLY A 143 31.44 -15.35 4.13
C GLY A 143 30.39 -15.27 5.25
N PHE A 144 30.74 -14.72 6.42
CA PHE A 144 29.80 -14.52 7.52
C PHE A 144 28.93 -13.28 7.25
N ILE A 145 27.62 -13.46 7.23
CA ILE A 145 26.64 -12.36 7.23
C ILE A 145 26.24 -12.11 8.69
N PRO A 146 26.62 -10.97 9.29
CA PRO A 146 26.25 -10.69 10.67
C PRO A 146 24.72 -10.62 10.83
N ARG A 147 24.22 -11.19 11.92
CA ARG A 147 22.82 -11.07 12.29
C ARG A 147 22.56 -9.64 12.74
N VAL A 148 21.52 -9.02 12.18
CA VAL A 148 21.10 -7.71 12.64
C VAL A 148 20.52 -7.83 14.05
N GLY A 149 20.88 -6.90 14.93
CA GLY A 149 20.46 -6.90 16.34
C GLY A 149 18.93 -6.83 16.54
N PRO A 150 18.45 -6.86 17.79
CA PRO A 150 17.03 -6.69 18.07
C PRO A 150 16.52 -5.34 17.52
N LEU A 151 15.24 -5.29 17.17
CA LEU A 151 14.58 -4.01 16.88
C LEU A 151 14.18 -3.39 18.22
N ASP A 152 14.94 -2.41 18.69
CA ASP A 152 14.84 -1.79 20.02
C ASP A 152 14.37 -0.33 19.98
N HIS A 153 14.08 0.20 18.79
CA HIS A 153 13.63 1.56 18.57
C HIS A 153 12.41 1.59 17.64
N PRO A 154 11.57 2.64 17.73
CA PRO A 154 10.50 2.85 16.77
C PRO A 154 11.03 3.04 15.35
N LEU A 155 10.27 2.53 14.38
CA LEU A 155 10.48 2.77 12.96
C LEU A 155 9.81 4.08 12.56
N ASP A 156 10.34 4.72 11.53
CA ASP A 156 9.60 5.77 10.83
C ASP A 156 8.51 5.13 9.97
N ALA A 157 7.31 5.71 10.01
CA ALA A 157 6.15 5.22 9.29
C ALA A 157 5.32 6.36 8.72
N ARG A 158 4.54 6.02 7.69
CA ARG A 158 3.47 6.83 7.14
C ARG A 158 2.15 6.23 7.60
N VAL A 159 1.26 7.08 8.10
CA VAL A 159 -0.07 6.66 8.56
C VAL A 159 -1.14 7.52 7.90
N GLY A 160 -2.16 6.85 7.38
CA GLY A 160 -3.34 7.48 6.80
C GLY A 160 -4.61 7.03 7.52
N ALA A 161 -5.58 7.92 7.68
CA ALA A 161 -6.86 7.61 8.32
C ALA A 161 -8.01 8.42 7.71
N ALA A 162 -9.03 7.75 7.17
CA ALA A 162 -10.29 8.37 6.75
C ALA A 162 -11.36 8.10 7.81
N ILE A 163 -11.72 9.13 8.59
CA ILE A 163 -12.75 9.07 9.62
C ILE A 163 -13.59 10.35 9.56
N GLY A 164 -14.91 10.22 9.66
CA GLY A 164 -15.80 11.39 9.69
C GLY A 164 -15.76 12.24 8.41
N GLY A 165 -15.47 11.62 7.26
CA GLY A 165 -15.41 12.29 5.95
C GLY A 165 -14.11 13.04 5.67
N THR A 166 -13.15 13.06 6.59
CA THR A 166 -11.83 13.65 6.35
C THR A 166 -10.75 12.56 6.34
N TYR A 167 -9.88 12.59 5.34
CA TYR A 167 -8.68 11.77 5.31
C TYR A 167 -7.48 12.57 5.81
N TYR A 168 -6.85 12.06 6.87
CA TYR A 168 -5.63 12.60 7.45
C TYR A 168 -4.44 11.74 7.04
N ALA A 169 -3.36 12.38 6.60
CA ALA A 169 -2.10 11.70 6.29
C ALA A 169 -0.96 12.32 7.10
N ALA A 170 -0.13 11.46 7.67
CA ALA A 170 1.10 11.80 8.37
C ALA A 170 2.27 10.98 7.83
N ALA A 171 3.44 11.61 7.82
CA ALA A 171 4.75 10.98 7.67
C ALA A 171 5.57 11.32 8.92
N GLY A 172 6.66 10.60 9.20
CA GLY A 172 7.42 10.85 10.43
C GLY A 172 6.78 10.22 11.66
N CYS A 173 5.88 9.25 11.51
CA CYS A 173 5.19 8.62 12.63
C CYS A 173 6.12 7.65 13.36
N SER A 174 6.09 7.69 14.69
CA SER A 174 6.80 6.72 15.52
C SER A 174 6.03 5.41 15.54
N LEU A 175 6.56 4.36 14.91
CA LEU A 175 5.96 3.02 14.88
C LEU A 175 6.77 2.03 15.74
N LEU A 176 6.22 1.64 16.88
CA LEU A 176 6.78 0.58 17.71
C LEU A 176 6.14 -0.77 17.36
N LEU A 177 6.91 -1.66 16.75
CA LEU A 177 6.47 -3.04 16.50
C LEU A 177 6.56 -3.87 17.78
N THR A 178 5.50 -4.59 18.14
CA THR A 178 5.43 -5.47 19.31
C THR A 178 5.51 -6.95 18.96
N GLN A 179 5.22 -7.29 17.71
CA GLN A 179 5.33 -8.63 17.16
C GLN A 179 5.51 -8.55 15.64
N VAL A 180 6.37 -9.40 15.08
CA VAL A 180 6.41 -9.67 13.63
C VAL A 180 6.84 -11.12 13.41
N THR A 181 6.01 -11.90 12.74
CA THR A 181 6.26 -13.30 12.38
C THR A 181 5.65 -13.57 11.02
N ALA A 182 5.93 -14.71 10.40
CA ALA A 182 5.30 -15.04 9.10
C ALA A 182 3.75 -15.02 9.13
N THR A 183 3.13 -15.19 10.30
CA THR A 183 1.67 -15.35 10.45
C THR A 183 1.01 -14.35 11.39
N GLY A 184 1.76 -13.37 11.90
CA GLY A 184 1.18 -12.28 12.67
C GLY A 184 2.13 -11.11 12.89
N ALA A 185 1.55 -9.92 12.96
CA ALA A 185 2.26 -8.68 13.23
C ALA A 185 1.42 -7.78 14.14
N GLY A 186 2.07 -6.95 14.92
CA GLY A 186 1.39 -6.00 15.79
C GLY A 186 2.31 -4.85 16.17
N GLY A 187 1.71 -3.73 16.50
CA GLY A 187 2.46 -2.54 16.89
C GLY A 187 1.57 -1.38 17.27
N ARG A 188 2.20 -0.33 17.77
CA ARG A 188 1.58 0.94 18.13
C ARG A 188 2.23 2.07 17.36
N PHE A 189 1.44 3.05 16.94
CA PHE A 189 1.95 4.22 16.24
C PHE A 189 1.48 5.51 16.89
N GLU A 190 2.31 6.55 16.76
CA GLU A 190 2.03 7.90 17.21
C GLU A 190 2.48 8.89 16.13
N CYS A 191 1.54 9.69 15.64
CA CYS A 191 1.75 10.74 14.65
C CYS A 191 1.31 12.08 15.26
N PRO A 192 2.25 12.92 15.72
CA PRO A 192 1.91 14.15 16.43
C PRO A 192 1.24 15.19 15.53
N ALA A 193 1.39 15.09 14.21
CA ALA A 193 0.73 15.95 13.25
C ALA A 193 0.42 15.21 11.94
N ALA A 194 -0.84 15.27 11.54
CA ALA A 194 -1.37 14.81 10.27
C ALA A 194 -2.13 15.95 9.60
N ALA A 195 -2.02 16.04 8.28
CA ALA A 195 -2.70 17.05 7.48
C ALA A 195 -3.84 16.40 6.68
N PRO A 196 -4.93 17.13 6.38
CA PRO A 196 -5.92 16.68 5.43
C PRO A 196 -5.28 16.42 4.05
N ALA A 197 -5.66 15.33 3.42
CA ALA A 197 -5.14 14.89 2.13
C ALA A 197 -6.23 14.17 1.31
N PRO A 198 -6.00 13.91 0.01
CA PRO A 198 -6.92 13.11 -0.80
C PRO A 198 -7.11 11.71 -0.22
N ASN A 199 -8.38 11.30 -0.09
CA ASN A 199 -8.75 10.03 0.52
C ASN A 199 -8.39 8.84 -0.37
N GLN A 200 -7.46 8.00 0.10
CA GLN A 200 -7.03 6.79 -0.61
C GLN A 200 -8.06 5.64 -0.57
N PHE A 201 -9.09 5.78 0.27
CA PHE A 201 -10.18 4.81 0.42
C PHE A 201 -11.45 5.22 -0.32
N ALA A 202 -11.47 6.41 -0.96
CA ALA A 202 -12.64 6.87 -1.67
C ALA A 202 -12.99 5.90 -2.82
N PRO A 203 -14.27 5.49 -2.96
CA PRO A 203 -14.69 4.57 -4.02
C PRO A 203 -14.69 5.17 -5.44
N SER A 204 -14.50 6.48 -5.56
CA SER A 204 -14.41 7.18 -6.85
C SER A 204 -12.96 7.49 -7.20
N ASP A 205 -12.54 7.13 -8.43
CA ASP A 205 -11.26 7.56 -9.03
C ASP A 205 -11.27 9.04 -9.44
N ASP A 206 -12.41 9.73 -9.28
CA ASP A 206 -12.54 11.16 -9.50
C ASP A 206 -11.79 11.91 -8.39
N VAL A 207 -10.55 12.25 -8.71
CA VAL A 207 -9.73 13.21 -7.97
C VAL A 207 -10.31 14.60 -8.26
N ASP A 208 -11.03 15.17 -7.28
CA ASP A 208 -11.44 16.58 -7.31
C ASP A 208 -10.18 17.45 -7.32
N TYR A 209 -9.68 17.77 -8.51
CA TYR A 209 -8.52 18.63 -8.71
C TYR A 209 -8.85 20.12 -8.55
N GLU A 210 -10.11 20.47 -8.33
CA GLU A 210 -10.54 21.83 -8.02
C GLU A 210 -10.97 21.89 -6.55
N LEU A 211 -9.98 22.04 -5.67
CA LEU A 211 -10.28 22.61 -4.36
C LEU A 211 -10.76 24.04 -4.61
N ASP A 212 -12.06 24.25 -4.51
CA ASP A 212 -12.63 25.59 -4.42
C ASP A 212 -11.98 26.29 -3.22
N ASP A 213 -11.14 27.29 -3.49
CA ASP A 213 -10.40 28.07 -2.48
C ASP A 213 -11.34 28.78 -1.48
N THR A 214 -12.65 28.75 -1.72
CA THR A 214 -13.67 29.30 -0.81
C THR A 214 -14.11 28.33 0.30
N VAL A 215 -13.76 27.04 0.23
CA VAL A 215 -14.10 26.06 1.28
C VAL A 215 -13.02 26.06 2.38
N PRO A 216 -13.38 26.30 3.66
CA PRO A 216 -12.43 26.21 4.76
C PRO A 216 -11.79 24.82 4.82
N ARG A 217 -10.45 24.75 4.74
CA ARG A 217 -9.72 23.49 4.87
C ARG A 217 -9.90 22.94 6.29
N PRO A 218 -10.15 21.62 6.46
CA PRO A 218 -10.17 21.02 7.79
C PRO A 218 -8.85 21.31 8.53
N ALA A 219 -8.91 21.45 9.85
CA ALA A 219 -7.69 21.53 10.65
C ALA A 219 -6.93 20.20 10.58
N GLY A 220 -5.63 20.24 10.90
CA GLY A 220 -4.85 19.01 11.11
C GLY A 220 -5.32 18.23 12.33
N ALA A 221 -4.74 17.05 12.54
CA ALA A 221 -5.03 16.19 13.68
C ALA A 221 -3.77 15.49 14.17
N ALA A 222 -3.77 15.00 15.41
CA ALA A 222 -2.85 13.95 15.84
C ALA A 222 -3.51 12.59 15.59
N LEU A 223 -2.72 11.61 15.15
CA LEU A 223 -3.16 10.22 14.97
C LEU A 223 -2.39 9.34 15.96
N SER A 224 -3.08 8.40 16.58
CA SER A 224 -2.43 7.38 17.41
C SER A 224 -3.24 6.10 17.40
N GLY A 225 -2.64 4.99 17.76
CA GLY A 225 -3.37 3.73 17.77
C GLY A 225 -2.48 2.52 17.76
N TRP A 226 -3.11 1.35 17.65
CA TRP A 226 -2.43 0.08 17.56
C TRP A 226 -3.12 -0.83 16.54
N PHE A 227 -2.38 -1.83 16.06
CA PHE A 227 -2.90 -2.84 15.15
C PHE A 227 -2.45 -4.24 15.55
N GLU A 228 -3.23 -5.22 15.12
CA GLU A 228 -2.90 -6.64 15.20
C GLU A 228 -3.31 -7.33 13.89
N LEU A 229 -2.41 -8.14 13.36
CA LEU A 229 -2.54 -8.87 12.11
C LEU A 229 -2.27 -10.35 12.34
N ARG A 230 -2.99 -11.20 11.61
CA ARG A 230 -2.92 -12.66 11.75
C ARG A 230 -3.36 -13.42 10.49
N ARG A 231 -3.01 -14.70 10.45
CA ARG A 231 -3.53 -15.68 9.48
C ARG A 231 -4.96 -16.14 9.79
#